data_AF-A0A940BAT5-F1
#
_entry.id   AF-A0A940BAT5-F1
#
_cell.length_a   1.000
_cell.length_b   1.000
_cell.length_c   1.000
_cell.angle_alpha   90.00
_cell.angle_beta   90.00
_cell.angle_gamma   90.00
#
_symmetry.space_group_name_H-M   'P 1'
#
loop_
_entity.id
_entity.type
_entity.pdbx_description
1 polymer ?
#
loop_
_entity_poly.entity_id
_entity_poly.type
_entity_poly.pdbx_seq_one_letter_code
_entity_poly.pdbx_strand_id
1 'polypeptide(L)'
;MKLKTLLMLMLLLPLSSLAQKEAYAVFKDSTLTFYYNDKKPKGAYGVENLVEDTSTNAHINNPSAWFVDKVYNKEWFMVSNQIKTVVFDNSFKEYRPINCSRWFYICKNLTSIIGMKENLNTSKVIDMSYMFYYCKNLTSLDVSGFNTEHVFAMNSMFAECFRLTSLDLSGFNTENVIDMTSMFAFCEDVKTIYVGDGWNTSNVLRLKVMFYSCSNLVGEQGTKYHFTNDNDDASYAHIDGGESNPGYLTKKTK
;
A
#
# COMPACT_ATOMS: atom_id res chain seq x y z
N MET A 1 40.63 25.17 47.71
CA MET A 1 39.44 24.52 47.11
C MET A 1 39.94 23.39 46.22
N LYS A 2 39.94 22.14 46.71
CA LYS A 2 40.52 20.99 46.02
C LYS A 2 39.46 20.29 45.17
N LEU A 3 39.74 20.15 43.88
CA LEU A 3 39.00 19.40 42.88
C LEU A 3 38.99 17.92 43.28
N LYS A 4 37.81 17.35 43.57
CA LYS A 4 37.63 15.90 43.73
C LYS A 4 37.21 15.32 42.39
N THR A 5 38.13 14.57 41.80
CA THR A 5 37.96 13.68 40.65
C THR A 5 36.89 12.64 40.98
N LEU A 6 35.73 12.70 40.32
CA LEU A 6 34.78 11.59 40.30
C LEU A 6 35.08 10.76 39.04
N LEU A 7 35.85 9.70 39.24
CA LEU A 7 36.15 8.66 38.26
C LEU A 7 34.84 7.86 38.06
N MET A 8 33.99 8.28 37.12
CA MET A 8 32.82 7.52 36.72
C MET A 8 33.31 6.34 35.86
N LEU A 9 33.40 5.15 36.47
CA LEU A 9 33.65 3.90 35.79
C LEU A 9 32.70 3.77 34.59
N MET A 10 33.23 3.85 33.36
CA MET A 10 32.55 3.29 32.20
C MET A 10 32.53 1.77 32.41
N LEU A 11 31.40 1.25 32.89
CA LEU A 11 31.07 -0.16 32.68
C LEU A 11 30.89 -0.35 31.16
N LEU A 12 31.98 -0.77 30.51
CA LEU A 12 31.93 -1.44 29.22
C LEU A 12 31.13 -2.73 29.42
N LEU A 13 29.80 -2.64 29.32
CA LEU A 13 29.01 -3.80 28.96
C LEU A 13 29.58 -4.29 27.62
N PRO A 14 29.80 -5.60 27.43
CA PRO A 14 30.10 -6.08 26.09
C PRO A 14 28.93 -5.62 25.22
N LEU A 15 29.23 -5.01 24.07
CA LEU A 15 28.28 -5.02 22.96
C LEU A 15 28.06 -6.49 22.61
N SER A 16 27.22 -7.19 23.37
CA SER A 16 26.50 -8.33 22.84
C SER A 16 25.78 -7.76 21.64
N SER A 17 26.19 -8.15 20.44
CA SER A 17 25.51 -7.81 19.20
C SER A 17 24.01 -7.96 19.41
N LEU A 18 23.27 -6.86 19.59
CA LEU A 18 21.84 -6.93 19.40
C LEU A 18 21.68 -7.37 17.96
N ALA A 19 21.22 -8.60 17.74
CA ALA A 19 20.95 -9.06 16.39
C ALA A 19 19.99 -8.05 15.77
N GLN A 20 20.41 -7.42 14.67
CA GLN A 20 19.57 -6.47 13.98
C GLN A 20 18.42 -7.27 13.36
N LYS A 21 17.21 -7.06 13.84
CA LYS A 21 16.02 -7.68 13.24
C LYS A 21 15.94 -7.28 11.77
N GLU A 22 15.70 -8.26 10.91
CA GLU A 22 15.51 -8.07 9.49
C GLU A 22 14.05 -8.32 9.12
N ALA A 23 13.51 -7.46 8.26
CA ALA A 23 12.19 -7.68 7.66
C ALA A 23 12.37 -8.46 6.37
N TYR A 24 11.68 -9.59 6.25
CA TYR A 24 11.80 -10.46 5.08
C TYR A 24 10.50 -11.19 4.80
N ALA A 25 10.37 -11.71 3.58
CA ALA A 25 9.28 -12.57 3.17
C ALA A 25 9.80 -13.92 2.67
N VAL A 26 9.09 -14.99 3.02
CA VAL A 26 9.39 -16.36 2.57
C VAL A 26 8.24 -16.85 1.71
N PHE A 27 8.55 -17.28 0.49
CA PHE A 27 7.59 -17.94 -0.39
C PHE A 27 7.72 -19.47 -0.23
N LYS A 28 6.63 -20.12 0.15
CA LYS A 28 6.54 -21.59 0.25
C LYS A 28 5.10 -22.03 0.03
N ASP A 29 4.89 -23.09 -0.76
CA ASP A 29 3.57 -23.71 -0.97
C ASP A 29 2.47 -22.69 -1.34
N SER A 30 2.73 -21.82 -2.33
CA SER A 30 1.84 -20.74 -2.77
C SER A 30 1.53 -19.66 -1.70
N THR A 31 2.25 -19.65 -0.59
CA THR A 31 2.08 -18.67 0.50
C THR A 31 3.32 -17.80 0.63
N LEU A 32 3.13 -16.48 0.60
CA LEU A 32 4.17 -15.50 0.90
C LEU A 32 3.98 -15.00 2.34
N THR A 33 4.90 -15.34 3.25
CA THR A 33 4.80 -14.96 4.66
C THR A 33 5.86 -13.93 5.05
N PHE A 34 5.43 -12.83 5.66
CA PHE A 34 6.25 -11.71 6.10
C PHE A 34 6.64 -11.88 7.57
N TYR A 35 7.92 -11.67 7.88
CA TYR A 35 8.52 -11.82 9.20
C TYR A 35 9.40 -10.61 9.54
N TYR A 36 9.55 -10.34 10.83
CA TYR A 36 10.51 -9.36 11.35
C TYR A 36 11.22 -9.91 12.60
N ASN A 37 12.39 -10.54 12.39
CA ASN A 37 13.13 -11.22 13.45
C ASN A 37 14.63 -11.32 13.12
N ASP A 38 15.40 -11.94 14.02
CA ASP A 38 16.86 -11.86 14.05
C ASP A 38 17.59 -12.69 12.97
N LYS A 39 16.87 -13.45 12.12
CA LYS A 39 17.50 -14.35 11.12
C LYS A 39 16.68 -14.43 9.84
N LYS A 40 17.05 -13.64 8.83
CA LYS A 40 16.58 -13.83 7.45
C LYS A 40 17.18 -15.12 6.87
N PRO A 41 16.37 -16.13 6.51
CA PRO A 41 16.90 -17.36 5.94
C PRO A 41 17.41 -17.12 4.51
N LYS A 42 18.39 -17.92 4.06
CA LYS A 42 18.91 -17.85 2.70
C LYS A 42 17.77 -18.07 1.69
N GLY A 43 17.65 -17.17 0.72
CA GLY A 43 16.61 -17.21 -0.31
C GLY A 43 15.29 -16.54 0.07
N ALA A 44 15.16 -15.98 1.29
CA ALA A 44 14.07 -15.07 1.60
C ALA A 44 14.21 -13.73 0.88
N TYR A 45 13.09 -13.13 0.54
CA TYR A 45 13.02 -11.80 -0.06
C TYR A 45 13.20 -10.74 1.03
N GLY A 46 14.12 -9.80 0.85
CA GLY A 46 14.24 -8.65 1.73
C GLY A 46 13.04 -7.70 1.60
N VAL A 47 12.51 -7.20 2.71
CA VAL A 47 11.43 -6.18 2.74
C VAL A 47 12.00 -4.80 3.09
N GLU A 48 13.33 -4.65 3.11
CA GLU A 48 13.98 -3.42 3.52
C GLU A 48 13.61 -2.23 2.63
N ASN A 49 13.47 -1.07 3.30
CA ASN A 49 13.32 0.20 2.63
C ASN A 49 14.65 0.52 1.93
N LEU A 50 14.68 0.45 0.60
CA LEU A 50 15.80 0.99 -0.13
C LEU A 50 15.73 2.52 0.00
N VAL A 51 16.62 3.08 0.80
CA VAL A 51 16.84 4.53 0.86
C VAL A 51 17.99 4.85 -0.09
N GLU A 52 17.80 5.84 -0.96
CA GLU A 52 18.78 6.90 -1.30
C GLU A 52 18.61 7.44 -2.73
N ASP A 53 18.06 8.64 -2.88
CA ASP A 53 18.80 9.90 -3.01
C ASP A 53 17.76 11.04 -3.06
N THR A 54 17.81 11.95 -2.07
CA THR A 54 16.89 13.09 -1.95
C THR A 54 17.23 14.25 -2.89
N SER A 55 18.20 14.10 -3.80
CA SER A 55 18.67 15.16 -4.70
C SER A 55 17.80 15.39 -5.94
N THR A 56 16.85 14.50 -6.23
CA THR A 56 15.90 14.67 -7.33
C THR A 56 14.49 14.48 -6.76
N ASN A 57 13.51 15.25 -7.24
CA ASN A 57 12.08 15.07 -6.93
C ASN A 57 11.52 13.70 -7.42
N ALA A 58 12.34 12.65 -7.47
CA ALA A 58 12.03 11.28 -7.84
C ALA A 58 11.60 10.43 -6.64
N HIS A 59 10.78 11.01 -5.74
CA HIS A 59 10.15 10.29 -4.61
C HIS A 59 9.15 9.19 -5.03
N ILE A 60 9.11 8.81 -6.30
CA ILE A 60 7.96 8.14 -6.95
C ILE A 60 8.29 6.72 -7.45
N ASN A 61 9.54 6.23 -7.32
CA ASN A 61 9.94 5.01 -8.05
C ASN A 61 10.96 4.11 -7.35
N ASN A 62 11.05 4.10 -6.02
CA ASN A 62 11.88 3.09 -5.34
C ASN A 62 11.03 1.96 -4.76
N PRO A 63 10.77 0.88 -5.50
CA PRO A 63 9.93 -0.21 -5.03
C PRO A 63 10.64 -1.04 -3.97
N SER A 64 9.89 -1.92 -3.29
CA SER A 64 10.45 -2.89 -2.32
C SER A 64 11.68 -3.61 -2.85
N ALA A 65 12.59 -4.01 -1.97
CA ALA A 65 13.87 -4.61 -2.34
C ALA A 65 13.78 -5.80 -3.34
N TRP A 66 12.71 -6.61 -3.30
CA TRP A 66 12.48 -7.69 -4.30
C TRP A 66 12.12 -7.23 -5.72
N PHE A 67 11.82 -5.95 -5.91
CA PHE A 67 11.57 -5.38 -7.23
C PHE A 67 12.84 -4.70 -7.79
N VAL A 68 13.74 -4.23 -6.94
CA VAL A 68 14.95 -3.49 -7.35
C VAL A 68 16.11 -4.40 -7.75
N ASP A 69 16.15 -5.66 -7.29
CA ASP A 69 17.16 -6.60 -7.76
C ASP A 69 16.87 -7.08 -9.21
N LYS A 70 17.52 -6.37 -10.14
CA LYS A 70 17.78 -6.64 -11.56
C LYS A 70 16.61 -6.50 -12.54
N VAL A 71 16.65 -5.40 -13.29
CA VAL A 71 16.40 -5.28 -14.74
C VAL A 71 15.67 -6.52 -15.32
N TYR A 72 14.34 -6.50 -15.28
CA TYR A 72 13.46 -7.58 -15.76
C TYR A 72 13.58 -8.91 -14.98
N ASN A 73 13.38 -8.87 -13.66
CA ASN A 73 13.41 -10.05 -12.80
C ASN A 73 12.29 -11.05 -13.14
N LYS A 74 12.59 -11.99 -14.04
CA LYS A 74 11.72 -13.14 -14.35
C LYS A 74 11.31 -13.92 -13.09
N GLU A 75 12.12 -13.91 -12.03
CA GLU A 75 11.83 -14.65 -10.80
C GLU A 75 10.65 -14.06 -10.02
N TRP A 76 10.55 -12.73 -9.85
CA TRP A 76 9.35 -12.14 -9.22
C TRP A 76 8.10 -12.40 -10.05
N PHE A 77 8.17 -12.23 -11.38
CA PHE A 77 7.04 -12.56 -12.25
C PHE A 77 6.65 -14.04 -12.14
N MET A 78 7.62 -14.95 -12.00
CA MET A 78 7.35 -16.37 -11.78
C MET A 78 6.71 -16.63 -10.41
N VAL A 79 7.19 -15.97 -9.35
CA VAL A 79 6.76 -16.20 -7.97
C VAL A 79 5.40 -15.54 -7.68
N SER A 80 5.21 -14.28 -8.05
CA SER A 80 3.94 -13.55 -7.90
C SER A 80 2.75 -14.28 -8.57
N ASN A 81 3.00 -14.89 -9.72
CA ASN A 81 2.02 -15.73 -10.40
C ASN A 81 1.65 -17.02 -9.63
N GLN A 82 2.42 -17.42 -8.62
CA GLN A 82 2.16 -18.62 -7.80
C GLN A 82 1.61 -18.28 -6.41
N ILE A 83 1.65 -17.01 -5.99
CA ILE A 83 1.11 -16.56 -4.70
C ILE A 83 -0.41 -16.64 -4.73
N LYS A 84 -0.97 -17.43 -3.80
CA LYS A 84 -2.41 -17.53 -3.53
C LYS A 84 -2.80 -16.91 -2.20
N THR A 85 -1.85 -16.95 -1.25
CA THR A 85 -2.04 -16.46 0.12
C THR A 85 -0.87 -15.56 0.52
N VAL A 86 -1.16 -14.44 1.15
CA VAL A 86 -0.19 -13.63 1.88
C VAL A 86 -0.47 -13.76 3.37
N VAL A 87 0.59 -13.87 4.17
CA VAL A 87 0.50 -13.93 5.64
C VAL A 87 1.44 -12.89 6.23
N PHE A 88 0.92 -12.04 7.10
CA PHE A 88 1.74 -11.22 8.00
C PHE A 88 1.84 -11.92 9.34
N ASP A 89 3.00 -12.50 9.64
CA ASP A 89 3.26 -13.13 10.92
C ASP A 89 3.21 -12.10 12.06
N ASN A 90 2.87 -12.53 13.28
CA ASN A 90 2.81 -11.65 14.45
C ASN A 90 4.15 -10.94 14.72
N SER A 91 5.28 -11.55 14.36
CA SER A 91 6.59 -10.89 14.45
C SER A 91 6.68 -9.60 13.64
N PHE A 92 5.91 -9.48 12.55
CA PHE A 92 5.92 -8.31 11.65
C PHE A 92 5.31 -7.05 12.27
N LYS A 93 4.55 -7.19 13.36
CA LYS A 93 3.80 -6.09 13.99
C LYS A 93 4.66 -4.91 14.41
N GLU A 94 5.94 -5.12 14.71
CA GLU A 94 6.89 -4.07 15.10
C GLU A 94 7.66 -3.46 13.92
N TYR A 95 7.58 -4.05 12.73
CA TYR A 95 8.17 -3.45 11.54
C TYR A 95 7.38 -2.21 11.12
N ARG A 96 8.08 -1.18 10.66
CA ARG A 96 7.51 0.08 10.17
C ARG A 96 8.05 0.32 8.76
N PRO A 97 7.45 -0.29 7.72
CA PRO A 97 7.83 0.01 6.35
C PRO A 97 7.69 1.50 6.08
N ILE A 98 8.62 2.04 5.30
CA ILE A 98 8.58 3.40 4.75
C ILE A 98 8.00 3.35 3.34
N ASN A 99 8.21 2.24 2.61
CA ASN A 99 7.70 2.06 1.26
C ASN A 99 6.95 0.71 1.13
N CYS A 100 5.67 0.76 0.77
CA CYS A 100 4.83 -0.40 0.46
C CYS A 100 4.52 -0.53 -1.04
N SER A 101 5.18 0.27 -1.88
CA SER A 101 5.03 0.29 -3.32
C SER A 101 5.30 -1.11 -3.88
N ARG A 102 4.37 -1.58 -4.72
CA ARG A 102 4.47 -2.86 -5.45
C ARG A 102 4.60 -4.12 -4.59
N TRP A 103 4.26 -4.09 -3.30
CA TRP A 103 4.41 -5.27 -2.43
C TRP A 103 3.68 -6.52 -2.92
N PHE A 104 2.49 -6.37 -3.52
CA PHE A 104 1.72 -7.45 -4.14
C PHE A 104 1.46 -7.22 -5.63
N TYR A 105 2.33 -6.45 -6.27
CA TYR A 105 2.27 -6.18 -7.70
C TYR A 105 2.12 -7.50 -8.45
N ILE A 106 1.11 -7.57 -9.35
CA ILE A 106 0.80 -8.68 -10.25
C ILE A 106 0.62 -10.05 -9.59
N CYS A 107 0.26 -10.10 -8.30
CA CYS A 107 -0.11 -11.33 -7.61
C CYS A 107 -1.49 -11.83 -8.09
N LYS A 108 -1.59 -12.21 -9.36
CA LYS A 108 -2.84 -12.46 -10.08
C LYS A 108 -3.66 -13.64 -9.54
N ASN A 109 -3.02 -14.51 -8.76
CA ASN A 109 -3.64 -15.68 -8.12
C ASN A 109 -3.92 -15.47 -6.63
N LEU A 110 -3.61 -14.28 -6.09
CA LEU A 110 -3.87 -13.92 -4.70
C LEU A 110 -5.38 -13.90 -4.43
N THR A 111 -5.80 -14.62 -3.40
CA THR A 111 -7.21 -14.74 -2.99
C THR A 111 -7.40 -14.49 -1.49
N SER A 112 -6.33 -14.58 -0.69
CA SER A 112 -6.40 -14.44 0.76
C SER A 112 -5.20 -13.68 1.30
N ILE A 113 -5.45 -12.76 2.23
CA ILE A 113 -4.41 -12.04 2.99
C ILE A 113 -4.76 -12.17 4.47
N ILE A 114 -3.83 -12.73 5.25
CA ILE A 114 -4.03 -13.05 6.66
C ILE A 114 -3.13 -12.17 7.52
N GLY A 115 -3.68 -11.59 8.58
CA GLY A 115 -2.95 -10.80 9.58
C GLY A 115 -2.54 -9.39 9.13
N MET A 116 -2.94 -8.94 7.94
CA MET A 116 -2.54 -7.62 7.42
C MET A 116 -3.03 -6.48 8.32
N LYS A 117 -4.28 -6.51 8.76
CA LYS A 117 -4.85 -5.44 9.59
C LYS A 117 -4.15 -5.29 10.95
N GLU A 118 -3.69 -6.39 11.53
CA GLU A 118 -3.16 -6.46 12.89
C GLU A 118 -1.64 -6.36 12.94
N ASN A 119 -0.95 -6.82 11.89
CA ASN A 119 0.50 -7.00 11.87
C ASN A 119 1.22 -6.15 10.81
N LEU A 120 0.52 -5.49 9.89
CA LEU A 120 1.13 -4.48 9.00
C LEU A 120 0.91 -3.08 9.56
N ASN A 121 1.96 -2.50 10.14
CA ASN A 121 1.90 -1.12 10.63
C ASN A 121 2.36 -0.13 9.56
N THR A 122 1.44 0.59 8.94
CA THR A 122 1.74 1.55 7.87
C THR A 122 2.00 2.97 8.34
N SER A 123 2.19 3.23 9.65
CA SER A 123 2.30 4.59 10.20
C SER A 123 3.56 5.36 9.80
N LYS A 124 4.46 4.76 9.00
CA LYS A 124 5.63 5.41 8.43
C LYS A 124 5.67 5.33 6.90
N VAL A 125 4.65 4.74 6.29
CA VAL A 125 4.61 4.53 4.85
C VAL A 125 4.35 5.87 4.15
N ILE A 126 5.20 6.18 3.17
CA ILE A 126 5.08 7.38 2.33
C ILE A 126 4.60 7.05 0.91
N ASP A 127 4.69 5.79 0.48
CA ASP A 127 4.35 5.33 -0.87
C ASP A 127 3.64 3.97 -0.81
N MET A 128 2.41 3.92 -1.33
CA MET A 128 1.57 2.73 -1.47
C MET A 128 1.23 2.43 -2.95
N SER A 129 1.94 3.05 -3.88
CA SER A 129 1.67 2.95 -5.31
C SER A 129 1.75 1.50 -5.79
N TYR A 130 0.82 1.10 -6.64
CA TYR A 130 0.76 -0.26 -7.21
C TYR A 130 0.73 -1.41 -6.18
N MET A 131 0.45 -1.16 -4.88
CA MET A 131 0.57 -2.17 -3.83
C MET A 131 -0.24 -3.44 -4.12
N PHE A 132 -1.45 -3.30 -4.67
CA PHE A 132 -2.34 -4.41 -5.07
C PHE A 132 -2.59 -4.45 -6.58
N TYR A 133 -1.79 -3.76 -7.39
CA TYR A 133 -1.99 -3.70 -8.84
C TYR A 133 -2.08 -5.10 -9.46
N TYR A 134 -3.10 -5.34 -10.28
CA TYR A 134 -3.36 -6.60 -10.97
C TYR A 134 -3.53 -7.83 -10.05
N CYS A 135 -3.99 -7.63 -8.81
CA CYS A 135 -4.46 -8.70 -7.94
C CYS A 135 -5.86 -9.19 -8.36
N LYS A 136 -6.01 -9.58 -9.64
CA LYS A 136 -7.30 -9.79 -10.31
C LYS A 136 -8.23 -10.83 -9.71
N ASN A 137 -7.73 -11.72 -8.86
CA ASN A 137 -8.54 -12.77 -8.23
C ASN A 137 -8.98 -12.43 -6.79
N LEU A 138 -8.57 -11.29 -6.24
CA LEU A 138 -9.10 -10.80 -4.97
C LEU A 138 -10.57 -10.40 -5.14
N THR A 139 -11.44 -11.01 -4.34
CA THR A 139 -12.87 -10.68 -4.27
C THR A 139 -13.19 -9.74 -3.11
N SER A 140 -12.32 -9.70 -2.10
CA SER A 140 -12.43 -8.84 -0.92
C SER A 140 -11.05 -8.44 -0.44
N LEU A 141 -10.94 -7.24 0.14
CA LEU A 141 -9.69 -6.73 0.69
C LEU A 141 -10.00 -5.84 1.91
N ASP A 142 -9.50 -6.23 3.08
CA ASP A 142 -9.62 -5.43 4.30
C ASP A 142 -8.39 -4.54 4.49
N VAL A 143 -8.54 -3.24 4.18
CA VAL A 143 -7.51 -2.21 4.41
C VAL A 143 -7.81 -1.32 5.62
N SER A 144 -8.73 -1.73 6.51
CA SER A 144 -9.15 -0.91 7.66
C SER A 144 -8.04 -0.65 8.68
N GLY A 145 -6.96 -1.44 8.67
CA GLY A 145 -5.78 -1.24 9.50
C GLY A 145 -4.76 -0.23 8.97
N PHE A 146 -4.95 0.32 7.76
CA PHE A 146 -3.97 1.24 7.17
C PHE A 146 -4.06 2.63 7.81
N ASN A 147 -2.92 3.10 8.31
CA ASN A 147 -2.66 4.52 8.54
C ASN A 147 -2.01 5.11 7.27
N THR A 148 -2.67 6.10 6.67
CA THR A 148 -2.21 6.76 5.44
C THR A 148 -1.83 8.23 5.64
N GLU A 149 -1.70 8.70 6.89
CA GLU A 149 -1.48 10.12 7.21
C GLU A 149 -0.21 10.71 6.58
N HIS A 150 0.79 9.86 6.32
CA HIS A 150 2.08 10.26 5.73
C HIS A 150 2.25 9.84 4.26
N VAL A 151 1.21 9.28 3.64
CA VAL A 151 1.30 8.76 2.27
C VAL A 151 1.19 9.92 1.27
N PHE A 152 2.15 9.98 0.34
CA PHE A 152 2.19 10.95 -0.75
C PHE A 152 1.77 10.36 -2.09
N ALA A 153 1.92 9.04 -2.29
CA ALA A 153 1.62 8.37 -3.56
C ALA A 153 0.76 7.11 -3.38
N MET A 154 -0.36 7.07 -4.11
CA MET A 154 -1.33 5.97 -4.14
C MET A 154 -1.70 5.57 -5.58
N ASN A 155 -0.92 5.98 -6.58
CA ASN A 155 -1.26 5.74 -7.97
C ASN A 155 -1.32 4.23 -8.27
N SER A 156 -2.35 3.84 -9.02
CA SER A 156 -2.65 2.46 -9.39
C SER A 156 -2.71 1.46 -8.23
N MET A 157 -2.95 1.89 -6.99
CA MET A 157 -2.89 1.03 -5.80
C MET A 157 -3.79 -0.20 -5.92
N PHE A 158 -4.99 -0.06 -6.48
CA PHE A 158 -5.98 -1.12 -6.68
C PHE A 158 -6.29 -1.41 -8.15
N ALA A 159 -5.58 -0.78 -9.10
CA ALA A 159 -5.92 -0.91 -10.51
C ALA A 159 -5.86 -2.37 -10.98
N GLU A 160 -6.77 -2.74 -11.87
CA GLU A 160 -6.94 -4.08 -12.43
C GLU A 160 -7.22 -5.18 -11.38
N CYS A 161 -7.75 -4.80 -10.21
CA CYS A 161 -8.39 -5.72 -9.29
C CYS A 161 -9.82 -6.05 -9.76
N PHE A 162 -9.94 -6.69 -10.93
CA PHE A 162 -11.21 -6.84 -11.67
C PHE A 162 -12.37 -7.43 -10.84
N ARG A 163 -12.08 -8.26 -9.83
CA ARG A 163 -13.08 -9.03 -9.07
C ARG A 163 -13.41 -8.46 -7.68
N LEU A 164 -12.79 -7.35 -7.27
CA LEU A 164 -13.19 -6.70 -6.01
C LEU A 164 -14.60 -6.15 -6.19
N THR A 165 -15.50 -6.45 -5.25
CA THR A 165 -16.91 -6.00 -5.35
C THR A 165 -17.16 -4.67 -4.63
N SER A 166 -16.33 -4.35 -3.65
CA SER A 166 -16.40 -3.13 -2.85
C SER A 166 -15.04 -2.84 -2.23
N LEU A 167 -14.75 -1.57 -1.98
CA LEU A 167 -13.56 -1.13 -1.24
C LEU A 167 -13.99 -0.21 -0.10
N ASP A 168 -13.53 -0.51 1.11
CA ASP A 168 -13.75 0.36 2.27
C ASP A 168 -12.47 1.13 2.60
N LEU A 169 -12.44 2.40 2.18
CA LEU A 169 -11.34 3.34 2.42
C LEU A 169 -11.74 4.40 3.45
N SER A 170 -12.78 4.16 4.26
CA SER A 170 -13.22 5.10 5.31
C SER A 170 -12.12 5.42 6.33
N GLY A 171 -11.14 4.53 6.45
CA GLY A 171 -9.90 4.68 7.21
C GLY A 171 -8.96 5.77 6.72
N PHE A 172 -8.96 6.06 5.41
CA PHE A 172 -7.88 6.76 4.73
C PHE A 172 -7.91 8.27 5.02
N ASN A 173 -6.74 8.82 5.31
CA ASN A 173 -6.43 10.24 5.22
C ASN A 173 -5.61 10.47 3.94
N THR A 174 -6.10 11.30 3.03
CA THR A 174 -5.44 11.60 1.75
C THR A 174 -4.96 13.04 1.62
N GLU A 175 -4.93 13.80 2.73
CA GLU A 175 -4.56 15.23 2.74
C GLU A 175 -3.15 15.48 2.17
N ASN A 176 -2.22 14.56 2.36
CA ASN A 176 -0.84 14.67 1.87
C ASN A 176 -0.60 14.03 0.50
N VAL A 177 -1.61 13.37 -0.09
CA VAL A 177 -1.44 12.62 -1.33
C VAL A 177 -1.37 13.58 -2.52
N ILE A 178 -0.34 13.41 -3.35
CA ILE A 178 -0.12 14.20 -4.57
C ILE A 178 -0.39 13.41 -5.86
N ASP A 179 -0.45 12.07 -5.78
CA ASP A 179 -0.67 11.21 -6.94
C ASP A 179 -1.66 10.07 -6.65
N MET A 180 -2.79 10.07 -7.37
CA MET A 180 -3.84 9.05 -7.37
C MET A 180 -4.15 8.55 -8.77
N THR A 181 -3.24 8.77 -9.73
CA THR A 181 -3.44 8.37 -11.14
C THR A 181 -3.84 6.90 -11.21
N SER A 182 -4.92 6.60 -11.95
CA SER A 182 -5.42 5.24 -12.17
C SER A 182 -5.71 4.42 -10.90
N MET A 183 -5.91 5.01 -9.71
CA MET A 183 -5.97 4.27 -8.44
C MET A 183 -6.94 3.07 -8.45
N PHE A 184 -8.08 3.19 -9.14
CA PHE A 184 -9.10 2.15 -9.29
C PHE A 184 -9.32 1.72 -10.75
N ALA A 185 -8.48 2.13 -11.70
CA ALA A 185 -8.71 1.84 -13.10
C ALA A 185 -8.91 0.33 -13.33
N PHE A 186 -9.91 -0.03 -14.12
CA PHE A 186 -10.32 -1.39 -14.44
C PHE A 186 -10.77 -2.24 -13.24
N CYS A 187 -11.24 -1.62 -12.16
CA CYS A 187 -11.96 -2.33 -11.10
C CYS A 187 -13.41 -2.60 -11.55
N GLU A 188 -13.58 -3.47 -12.54
CA GLU A 188 -14.86 -3.68 -13.25
C GLU A 188 -15.99 -4.16 -12.34
N ASP A 189 -15.74 -5.03 -11.35
CA ASP A 189 -16.77 -5.54 -10.43
C ASP A 189 -17.03 -4.63 -9.21
N VAL A 190 -16.24 -3.56 -9.01
CA VAL A 190 -16.42 -2.67 -7.84
C VAL A 190 -17.72 -1.89 -8.00
N LYS A 191 -18.66 -2.12 -7.09
CA LYS A 191 -19.96 -1.42 -7.05
C LYS A 191 -19.94 -0.18 -6.19
N THR A 192 -19.13 -0.19 -5.14
CA THR A 192 -19.11 0.89 -4.14
C THR A 192 -17.70 1.07 -3.59
N ILE A 193 -17.27 2.32 -3.52
CA ILE A 193 -16.05 2.74 -2.82
C ILE A 193 -16.48 3.62 -1.66
N TYR A 194 -16.24 3.15 -0.43
CA TYR A 194 -16.54 3.91 0.78
C TYR A 194 -15.37 4.80 1.16
N VAL A 195 -15.65 6.04 1.54
CA VAL A 195 -14.68 7.01 2.04
C VAL A 195 -15.20 7.71 3.29
N GLY A 196 -14.26 8.21 4.11
CA GLY A 196 -14.56 8.92 5.36
C GLY A 196 -14.18 10.38 5.26
N ASP A 197 -14.22 11.09 6.39
CA ASP A 197 -13.93 12.52 6.44
C ASP A 197 -12.45 12.85 6.12
N GLY A 198 -11.56 11.86 6.14
CA GLY A 198 -10.15 12.02 5.76
C GLY A 198 -9.90 12.00 4.25
N TRP A 199 -10.92 11.71 3.43
CA TRP A 199 -10.79 11.72 1.98
C TRP A 199 -10.85 13.15 1.44
N ASN A 200 -9.69 13.64 1.01
CA ASN A 200 -9.51 14.97 0.43
C ASN A 200 -8.57 14.90 -0.78
N THR A 201 -9.03 15.41 -1.93
CA THR A 201 -8.28 15.42 -3.20
C THR A 201 -7.72 16.81 -3.56
N SER A 202 -7.88 17.83 -2.71
CA SER A 202 -7.49 19.22 -3.02
C SER A 202 -5.99 19.41 -3.27
N ASN A 203 -5.15 18.54 -2.70
CA ASN A 203 -3.69 18.58 -2.85
C ASN A 203 -3.17 17.63 -3.95
N VAL A 204 -4.05 16.87 -4.60
CA VAL A 204 -3.64 15.88 -5.61
C VAL A 204 -3.28 16.58 -6.92
N LEU A 205 -2.03 16.44 -7.34
CA LEU A 205 -1.50 17.03 -8.58
C LEU A 205 -1.74 16.14 -9.80
N ARG A 206 -1.88 14.82 -9.59
CA ARG A 206 -2.14 13.83 -10.65
C ARG A 206 -3.30 12.92 -10.28
N LEU A 207 -4.45 13.14 -10.91
CA LEU A 207 -5.71 12.42 -10.65
C LEU A 207 -6.35 11.86 -11.93
N LYS A 208 -5.57 11.65 -13.00
CA LYS A 208 -6.12 11.21 -14.28
C LYS A 208 -6.61 9.76 -14.22
N VAL A 209 -7.66 9.46 -14.99
CA VAL A 209 -8.18 8.09 -15.27
C VAL A 209 -8.40 7.23 -14.02
N MET A 210 -8.73 7.87 -12.88
CA MET A 210 -8.84 7.21 -11.58
C MET A 210 -9.85 6.06 -11.55
N PHE A 211 -10.97 6.21 -12.27
CA PHE A 211 -12.09 5.26 -12.33
C PHE A 211 -12.29 4.67 -13.74
N TYR A 212 -11.28 4.77 -14.61
CA TYR A 212 -11.38 4.30 -15.99
C TYR A 212 -11.84 2.84 -16.04
N SER A 213 -12.91 2.53 -16.78
CA SER A 213 -13.50 1.19 -16.88
C SER A 213 -14.03 0.59 -15.56
N CYS A 214 -14.37 1.39 -14.55
CA CYS A 214 -15.13 0.95 -13.37
C CYS A 214 -16.63 0.83 -13.69
N SER A 215 -16.98 -0.04 -14.65
CA SER A 215 -18.30 -0.08 -15.30
C SER A 215 -19.49 -0.36 -14.37
N ASN A 216 -19.28 -0.99 -13.21
CA ASN A 216 -20.32 -1.26 -12.22
C ASN A 216 -20.35 -0.26 -11.04
N LEU A 217 -19.47 0.74 -11.03
CA LEU A 217 -19.36 1.70 -9.93
C LEU A 217 -20.58 2.62 -9.88
N VAL A 218 -21.14 2.77 -8.68
CA VAL A 218 -22.27 3.66 -8.40
C VAL A 218 -21.97 4.49 -7.16
N GLY A 219 -22.09 5.82 -7.31
CA GLY A 219 -22.01 6.78 -6.21
C GLY A 219 -23.18 6.65 -5.24
N GLU A 220 -23.04 7.25 -4.07
CA GLU A 220 -24.01 7.18 -2.96
C GLU A 220 -25.45 7.50 -3.37
N GLN A 221 -25.62 8.51 -4.23
CA GLN A 221 -26.91 9.01 -4.69
C GLN A 221 -27.30 8.44 -6.06
N GLY A 222 -26.62 7.38 -6.50
CA GLY A 222 -26.97 6.64 -7.70
C GLY A 222 -26.24 7.11 -8.97
N THR A 223 -25.27 8.01 -8.86
CA THR A 223 -24.44 8.42 -10.01
C THR A 223 -23.70 7.19 -10.55
N LYS A 224 -24.10 6.71 -11.73
CA LYS A 224 -23.46 5.56 -12.38
C LYS A 224 -22.20 6.00 -13.10
N TYR A 225 -21.19 5.16 -13.08
CA TYR A 225 -20.04 5.32 -13.95
C TYR A 225 -20.50 5.48 -15.41
N HIS A 226 -19.87 6.44 -16.09
CA HIS A 226 -19.98 6.59 -17.52
C HIS A 226 -18.60 6.90 -18.09
N PHE A 227 -18.31 6.34 -19.25
CA PHE A 227 -17.05 6.56 -19.94
C PHE A 227 -17.01 7.97 -20.54
N THR A 228 -15.95 8.72 -20.23
CA THR A 228 -15.67 10.02 -20.86
C THR A 228 -14.34 9.93 -21.64
N ASN A 229 -14.27 10.55 -22.82
CA ASN A 229 -13.05 10.58 -23.62
C ASN A 229 -11.97 11.53 -23.04
N ASP A 230 -12.32 12.32 -22.02
CA ASP A 230 -11.57 13.52 -21.63
C ASP A 230 -10.63 13.32 -20.43
N ASN A 231 -10.40 12.07 -19.97
CA ASN A 231 -9.61 11.77 -18.76
C ASN A 231 -10.15 12.45 -17.47
N ASP A 232 -11.38 12.98 -17.51
CA ASP A 232 -11.99 13.88 -16.51
C ASP A 232 -12.72 13.14 -15.36
N ASP A 233 -12.55 11.81 -15.28
CA ASP A 233 -13.02 10.97 -14.16
C ASP A 233 -12.57 11.50 -12.78
N ALA A 234 -11.54 12.35 -12.76
CA ALA A 234 -11.05 13.04 -11.58
C ALA A 234 -12.10 13.90 -10.87
N SER A 235 -12.97 14.55 -11.66
CA SER A 235 -14.02 15.43 -11.14
C SER A 235 -15.04 14.68 -10.29
N TYR A 236 -15.15 13.36 -10.42
CA TYR A 236 -16.07 12.51 -9.66
C TYR A 236 -15.44 11.88 -8.41
N ALA A 237 -14.18 12.20 -8.09
CA ALA A 237 -13.44 11.65 -6.95
C ALA A 237 -13.84 12.28 -5.60
N HIS A 238 -15.14 12.53 -5.41
CA HIS A 238 -15.74 13.02 -4.17
C HIS A 238 -17.02 12.22 -3.86
N ILE A 239 -17.54 12.43 -2.65
CA ILE A 239 -18.82 11.85 -2.23
C ILE A 239 -19.92 12.33 -3.18
N ASP A 240 -20.72 11.39 -3.67
CA ASP A 240 -21.81 11.66 -4.60
C ASP A 240 -22.88 12.56 -3.97
N GLY A 241 -23.08 13.75 -4.54
CA GLY A 241 -24.12 14.69 -4.16
C GLY A 241 -25.36 14.61 -5.05
N GLY A 242 -25.48 13.58 -5.89
CA GLY A 242 -26.57 13.42 -6.85
C GLY A 242 -26.44 14.37 -8.04
N GLU A 243 -27.55 14.66 -8.72
CA GLU A 243 -27.56 15.41 -10.00
C GLU A 243 -26.87 16.78 -9.93
N SER A 244 -26.90 17.45 -8.78
CA SER A 244 -26.27 18.77 -8.61
C SER A 244 -24.76 18.72 -8.42
N ASN A 245 -24.21 17.58 -7.99
CA ASN A 245 -22.79 17.40 -7.72
C ASN A 245 -22.44 15.90 -7.82
N PRO A 246 -22.44 15.33 -9.03
CA PRO A 246 -22.33 13.89 -9.20
C PRO A 246 -20.92 13.42 -8.84
N GLY A 247 -20.84 12.35 -8.05
CA GLY A 247 -19.58 11.75 -7.62
C GLY A 247 -19.66 10.22 -7.60
N TYR A 248 -18.53 9.53 -7.47
CA TYR A 248 -18.50 8.07 -7.47
C TYR A 248 -18.28 7.44 -6.09
N LEU A 249 -18.13 8.25 -5.05
CA LEU A 249 -17.79 7.78 -3.71
C LEU A 249 -18.99 7.79 -2.78
N THR A 250 -18.99 6.88 -1.81
CA THR A 250 -20.01 6.77 -0.76
C THR A 250 -19.45 7.13 0.60
N LYS A 251 -20.12 7.99 1.35
CA LYS A 251 -19.71 8.33 2.71
C LYS A 251 -19.92 7.15 3.65
N LYS A 252 -18.92 6.87 4.47
CA LYS A 252 -19.02 5.96 5.61
C LYS A 252 -18.34 6.61 6.81
N THR A 253 -19.13 6.93 7.82
CA THR A 253 -18.60 7.38 9.12
C THR A 253 -18.03 6.18 9.87
N LYS A 254 -16.84 6.37 10.47
CA LYS A 254 -16.18 5.35 11.31
C LYS A 254 -17.02 4.97 12.52
#